data_AF-A0A6C0EXZ5-F1
#
_entry.id   AF-A0A6C0EXZ5-F1
#
_cell.length_a   1.000
_cell.length_b   1.000
_cell.length_c   1.000
_cell.angle_alpha   90.00
_cell.angle_beta   90.00
_cell.angle_gamma   90.00
#
_symmetry.space_group_name_H-M   'P 1'
#
loop_
_entity.id
_entity.type
_entity.pdbx_description
1 polymer ?
#
loop_
_entity_poly.entity_id
_entity_poly.type
_entity_poly.pdbx_seq_one_letter_code
_entity_poly.pdbx_strand_id
1 'polypeptide(L)'
;MSKLSITPIDPKHETGPMGYCPYMDIHSTSGSYSTLTEGLVAPEKRSMNENTAIPDPLPNGGLFGGPQSTGPWANIPVIPSDTNLIHYNLRSANPPPGATEQYIGTDRLGNNYAPMIGVYWYNPEGSNGMFRMAVTKKEDAKQY
;
A
#
# COMPACT_ATOMS: atom_id res chain seq x y z
N MET A 1 -6.85 13.92 -7.37
CA MET A 1 -5.94 12.94 -7.98
C MET A 1 -4.77 13.67 -8.62
N SER A 2 -3.55 13.53 -8.11
CA SER A 2 -2.36 13.97 -8.86
C SER A 2 -1.26 12.94 -8.64
N LYS A 3 -0.98 12.18 -9.69
CA LYS A 3 0.19 11.29 -9.75
C LYS A 3 1.45 12.16 -9.72
N LEU A 4 2.53 11.64 -9.14
CA LEU A 4 3.88 12.13 -9.42
C LEU A 4 4.07 12.10 -10.95
N SER A 5 4.18 13.26 -11.59
CA SER A 5 4.53 13.34 -13.01
C SER A 5 6.03 13.54 -13.12
N ILE A 6 6.70 12.59 -13.75
CA ILE A 6 8.12 12.65 -14.04
C ILE A 6 8.24 13.09 -15.50
N THR A 7 8.74 14.29 -15.73
CA THR A 7 9.07 14.80 -17.07
C THR A 7 10.57 14.97 -17.19
N PRO A 8 11.22 14.42 -18.22
CA PRO A 8 12.61 14.73 -18.52
C PRO A 8 12.76 16.22 -18.83
N ILE A 9 13.78 16.86 -18.28
CA ILE A 9 14.14 18.24 -18.62
C ILE A 9 14.67 18.26 -20.06
N ASP A 10 14.30 19.32 -20.81
CA ASP A 10 14.64 19.56 -22.22
C ASP A 10 16.09 19.16 -22.57
N PRO A 11 16.33 18.44 -23.69
CA PRO A 11 17.63 17.85 -24.06
C PRO A 11 18.73 18.87 -24.42
N LYS A 12 18.55 20.16 -24.15
CA LYS A 12 19.50 21.21 -24.54
C LYS A 12 20.68 21.40 -23.58
N HIS A 13 20.81 20.55 -22.56
CA HIS A 13 21.92 20.63 -21.60
C HIS A 13 22.76 19.34 -21.54
N GLU A 14 22.92 18.64 -22.66
CA GLU A 14 23.90 17.57 -22.80
C GLU A 14 25.32 18.14 -22.98
N THR A 15 26.07 18.33 -21.89
CA THR A 15 27.54 18.37 -21.95
C THR A 15 28.15 17.74 -20.70
N GLY A 16 28.47 16.44 -20.77
CA GLY A 16 29.32 15.78 -19.78
C GLY A 16 29.37 14.26 -19.95
N PRO A 17 30.55 13.62 -20.02
CA PRO A 17 30.66 12.18 -20.22
C PRO A 17 30.37 11.44 -18.90
N MET A 18 29.42 10.50 -18.94
CA MET A 18 29.19 9.44 -17.93
C MET A 18 29.20 9.91 -16.45
N GLY A 19 28.06 10.37 -15.93
CA GLY A 19 27.96 10.60 -14.48
C GLY A 19 26.58 11.07 -14.02
N TYR A 20 25.92 10.21 -13.24
CA TYR A 20 24.68 10.43 -12.49
C TYR A 20 23.38 10.55 -13.27
N CYS A 21 22.34 9.90 -12.72
CA CYS A 21 20.97 9.90 -13.22
C CYS A 21 20.53 11.34 -13.56
N PRO A 22 19.87 11.58 -14.71
CA PRO A 22 19.40 12.91 -15.08
C PRO A 22 18.56 13.49 -13.93
N TYR A 23 18.82 14.76 -13.59
CA TYR A 23 17.98 15.51 -12.65
C TYR A 23 16.53 15.38 -13.14
N MET A 24 15.69 14.73 -12.33
CA MET A 24 14.26 14.65 -12.60
C MET A 24 13.58 15.66 -11.70
N ASP A 25 12.89 16.63 -12.30
CA ASP A 25 12.06 17.56 -11.53
C ASP A 25 10.89 16.78 -10.93
N ILE A 26 10.90 16.66 -9.60
CA ILE A 26 9.83 16.02 -8.84
C ILE A 26 8.77 17.09 -8.56
N HIS A 27 7.72 17.12 -9.37
CA HIS A 27 6.52 17.88 -9.03
C HIS A 27 5.71 17.08 -8.00
N SER A 28 5.79 17.48 -6.73
CA SER A 28 4.95 16.94 -5.65
C SER A 28 3.96 17.98 -5.16
N THR A 29 2.82 17.50 -4.66
CA THR A 29 1.79 18.33 -4.02
C THR A 29 2.27 18.80 -2.65
N SER A 30 1.91 20.02 -2.24
CA SER A 30 2.27 20.51 -0.90
C SER A 30 1.57 19.69 0.19
N GLY A 31 2.33 19.26 1.20
CA GLY A 31 1.81 18.43 2.29
C GLY A 31 1.98 16.93 2.03
N SER A 32 1.97 16.15 3.12
CA SER A 32 2.11 14.69 3.04
C SER A 32 0.91 14.07 2.35
N TYR A 33 1.16 13.14 1.43
CA TYR A 33 0.14 12.56 0.56
C TYR A 33 0.05 11.04 0.71
N SER A 34 -1.13 10.48 0.45
CA SER A 34 -1.41 9.06 0.66
C SER A 34 -0.49 8.18 -0.20
N THR A 35 -0.02 7.06 0.36
CA THR A 35 0.65 6.00 -0.42
C THR A 35 -0.35 5.11 -1.16
N LEU A 36 -1.63 5.17 -0.79
CA LEU A 36 -2.69 4.34 -1.35
C LEU A 36 -3.08 4.83 -2.75
N THR A 37 -2.87 3.99 -3.76
CA THR A 37 -3.39 4.21 -5.11
C THR A 37 -4.90 3.97 -5.15
N GLU A 38 -5.69 4.90 -5.71
CA GLU A 38 -7.12 4.69 -5.95
C GLU A 38 -7.33 3.70 -7.11
N GLY A 39 -8.30 2.79 -6.97
CA GLY A 39 -8.61 1.77 -7.97
C GLY A 39 -9.99 1.16 -7.76
N LEU A 40 -10.39 0.28 -8.67
CA LEU A 40 -11.74 -0.30 -8.70
C LEU A 40 -12.01 -1.31 -7.57
N VAL A 41 -10.94 -1.89 -7.01
CA VAL A 41 -11.04 -2.92 -5.97
C VAL A 41 -10.76 -2.29 -4.61
N ALA A 42 -11.49 -2.72 -3.58
CA ALA A 42 -11.25 -2.28 -2.20
C ALA A 42 -9.83 -2.68 -1.74
N PRO A 43 -9.10 -1.84 -1.00
CA PRO A 43 -7.71 -2.08 -0.60
C PRO A 43 -7.42 -3.50 -0.09
N GLU A 44 -8.23 -4.00 0.83
CA GLU A 44 -8.05 -5.31 1.46
C GLU A 44 -8.27 -6.50 0.53
N LYS A 45 -8.83 -6.26 -0.66
CA LYS A 45 -9.14 -7.29 -1.68
C LYS A 45 -8.18 -7.28 -2.86
N ARG A 46 -7.20 -6.38 -2.90
CA ARG A 46 -6.31 -6.22 -4.06
C ARG A 46 -5.25 -7.30 -4.11
N SER A 47 -4.94 -7.74 -5.32
CA SER A 47 -3.93 -8.73 -5.64
C SER A 47 -2.69 -8.02 -6.20
N MET A 48 -2.48 -8.07 -7.52
CA MET A 48 -1.26 -7.59 -8.18
C MET A 48 -1.25 -6.07 -8.44
N ASN A 49 -2.40 -5.40 -8.34
CA ASN A 49 -2.57 -3.97 -8.60
C ASN A 49 -3.90 -3.47 -8.01
N GLU A 50 -4.16 -2.18 -8.16
CA GLU A 50 -5.34 -1.48 -7.62
C GLU A 50 -6.69 -1.89 -8.23
N ASN A 51 -6.67 -2.63 -9.34
CA ASN A 51 -7.84 -3.01 -10.11
C ASN A 51 -8.06 -4.53 -10.19
N THR A 52 -7.13 -5.35 -9.70
CA THR A 52 -7.23 -6.81 -9.72
C THR A 52 -7.55 -7.34 -8.33
N ALA A 53 -8.68 -8.02 -8.20
CA ALA A 53 -9.11 -8.64 -6.93
C ALA A 53 -8.46 -10.00 -6.72
N ILE A 54 -8.19 -10.34 -5.45
CA ILE A 54 -7.88 -11.70 -5.03
C ILE A 54 -9.14 -12.56 -5.25
N PRO A 55 -9.02 -13.77 -5.83
CA PRO A 55 -10.15 -14.68 -5.98
C PRO A 55 -10.81 -15.02 -4.65
N ASP A 56 -12.12 -15.26 -4.69
CA ASP A 56 -12.86 -15.68 -3.49
C ASP A 56 -12.33 -17.02 -2.94
N PRO A 57 -12.32 -17.19 -1.61
CA PRO A 57 -11.83 -18.40 -0.99
C PRO A 57 -12.73 -19.60 -1.34
N LEU A 58 -12.11 -20.75 -1.58
CA LEU A 58 -12.82 -22.00 -1.76
C LEU A 58 -13.49 -22.46 -0.45
N PRO A 59 -14.60 -23.23 -0.52
CA PRO A 59 -15.21 -23.85 0.65
C PRO A 59 -14.17 -24.62 1.49
N ASN A 60 -14.21 -24.45 2.80
CA ASN A 60 -13.29 -25.08 3.75
C ASN A 60 -11.80 -24.84 3.40
N GLY A 61 -11.48 -23.69 2.79
CA GLY A 61 -10.12 -23.35 2.37
C GLY A 61 -9.59 -24.23 1.23
N GLY A 62 -10.46 -24.95 0.53
CA GLY A 62 -10.09 -25.91 -0.52
C GLY A 62 -9.54 -27.23 0.00
N LEU A 63 -9.45 -27.44 1.32
CA LEU A 63 -8.95 -28.69 1.92
C LEU A 63 -10.00 -29.81 1.85
N PHE A 64 -11.28 -29.45 1.92
CA PHE A 64 -12.41 -30.38 1.87
C PHE A 64 -13.45 -29.92 0.85
N GLY A 65 -13.90 -30.82 -0.02
CA GLY A 65 -14.87 -30.53 -1.09
C GLY A 65 -16.34 -30.46 -0.66
N GLY A 66 -16.63 -30.56 0.64
CA GLY A 66 -17.99 -30.43 1.16
C GLY A 66 -18.48 -28.97 1.24
N PRO A 67 -19.75 -28.75 1.62
CA PRO A 67 -20.26 -27.41 1.93
C PRO A 67 -19.39 -26.70 2.98
N GLN A 68 -19.42 -25.36 2.99
CA GLN A 68 -18.71 -24.57 4.00
C GLN A 68 -19.21 -24.92 5.40
N SER A 69 -18.29 -25.34 6.28
CA SER A 69 -18.60 -25.56 7.68
C SER A 69 -18.89 -24.23 8.39
N THR A 70 -19.91 -24.21 9.25
CA THR A 70 -20.33 -23.05 10.05
C THR A 70 -20.20 -23.28 11.55
N GLY A 71 -19.63 -24.43 11.96
CA GLY A 71 -19.38 -24.73 13.38
C GLY A 71 -18.37 -23.76 14.00
N PRO A 72 -18.33 -23.62 15.34
CA PRO A 72 -17.39 -22.72 16.00
C PRO A 72 -15.91 -23.14 15.84
N TRP A 73 -15.66 -24.40 15.51
CA TRP A 73 -14.34 -24.93 15.13
C TRP A 73 -14.08 -24.88 13.61
N ALA A 74 -15.03 -24.37 12.83
CA ALA A 74 -14.86 -24.22 11.39
C ALA A 74 -13.84 -23.13 11.08
N ASN A 75 -13.17 -23.28 9.95
CA ASN A 75 -12.32 -22.23 9.42
C ASN A 75 -13.17 -21.03 8.97
N ILE A 76 -12.71 -19.83 9.32
CA ILE A 76 -13.31 -18.59 8.84
C ILE A 76 -12.64 -18.21 7.52
N PRO A 77 -13.41 -17.98 6.43
CA PRO A 77 -12.83 -17.52 5.17
C PRO A 77 -12.27 -16.10 5.35
N VAL A 78 -11.01 -15.93 5.00
CA VAL A 78 -10.29 -14.65 5.10
C VAL A 78 -9.63 -14.37 3.76
N ILE A 79 -9.70 -13.12 3.31
CA ILE A 79 -8.99 -12.68 2.12
C ILE A 79 -7.48 -12.67 2.44
N PRO A 80 -6.64 -13.42 1.70
CA PRO A 80 -5.22 -13.57 1.99
C PRO A 80 -4.39 -12.39 1.46
N SER A 81 -4.74 -11.17 1.85
CA SER A 81 -3.90 -9.99 1.61
C SER A 81 -3.18 -9.58 2.89
N ASP A 82 -1.97 -9.04 2.73
CA ASP A 82 -1.22 -8.43 3.82
C ASP A 82 -2.00 -7.27 4.46
N THR A 83 -2.71 -6.51 3.63
CA THR A 83 -3.52 -5.37 4.03
C THR A 83 -4.68 -5.82 4.91
N ASN A 84 -5.36 -6.90 4.54
CA ASN A 84 -6.43 -7.46 5.36
C ASN A 84 -5.89 -8.01 6.69
N LEU A 85 -4.77 -8.73 6.64
CA LEU A 85 -4.13 -9.28 7.82
C LEU A 85 -3.74 -8.20 8.84
N ILE A 86 -3.07 -7.15 8.39
CA ILE A 86 -2.48 -6.12 9.25
C ILE A 86 -3.54 -5.10 9.65
N HIS A 87 -4.34 -4.61 8.70
CA HIS A 87 -5.25 -3.51 8.98
C HIS A 87 -6.54 -3.95 9.67
N TYR A 88 -7.05 -5.15 9.37
CA TYR A 88 -8.35 -5.62 9.86
C TYR A 88 -8.21 -6.77 10.85
N ASN A 89 -7.54 -7.87 10.49
CA ASN A 89 -7.51 -9.07 11.34
C ASN A 89 -6.72 -8.84 12.63
N LEU A 90 -5.64 -8.05 12.58
CA LEU A 90 -4.82 -7.76 13.75
C LEU A 90 -5.61 -7.05 14.86
N ARG A 91 -6.70 -6.34 14.54
CA ARG A 91 -7.57 -5.68 15.53
C ARG A 91 -8.17 -6.65 16.53
N SER A 92 -8.42 -7.90 16.11
CA SER A 92 -8.94 -8.95 17.01
C SER A 92 -7.97 -9.30 18.14
N ALA A 93 -6.69 -8.94 18.01
CA ALA A 93 -5.65 -9.18 19.00
C ALA A 93 -5.38 -7.97 19.92
N ASN A 94 -6.16 -6.88 19.82
CA ASN A 94 -5.92 -5.62 20.56
C ASN A 94 -4.46 -5.13 20.40
N PRO A 95 -4.06 -4.75 19.17
CA PRO A 95 -2.69 -4.40 18.89
C PRO A 95 -2.34 -3.00 19.43
N PRO A 96 -1.06 -2.72 19.72
CA PRO A 96 -0.66 -1.40 20.14
C PRO A 96 -0.98 -0.35 19.06
N PRO A 97 -1.22 0.92 19.45
CA PRO A 97 -1.54 1.97 18.49
C PRO A 97 -0.44 2.14 17.46
N GLY A 98 -0.82 2.27 16.19
CA GLY A 98 0.10 2.37 15.06
C GLY A 98 0.53 1.03 14.45
N ALA A 99 0.15 -0.11 15.04
CA ALA A 99 0.50 -1.43 14.50
C ALA A 99 -0.31 -1.81 13.25
N THR A 100 -1.52 -1.26 13.09
CA THR A 100 -2.40 -1.52 11.93
C THR A 100 -1.97 -0.79 10.66
N GLU A 101 -0.91 0.03 10.76
CA GLU A 101 -0.31 0.82 9.68
C GLU A 101 1.12 0.36 9.35
N GLN A 102 1.60 -0.73 9.95
CA GLN A 102 2.92 -1.31 9.69
C GLN A 102 2.83 -2.44 8.67
N TYR A 103 2.84 -2.07 7.40
CA TYR A 103 2.71 -3.01 6.29
C TYR A 103 4.03 -3.68 5.89
N ILE A 104 3.92 -4.82 5.21
CA ILE A 104 5.08 -5.62 4.80
C ILE A 104 5.71 -5.01 3.54
N GLY A 105 6.77 -4.24 3.76
CA GLY A 105 7.81 -3.96 2.77
C GLY A 105 7.50 -2.91 1.70
N THR A 106 8.39 -2.88 0.70
CA THR A 106 8.34 -2.04 -0.49
C THR A 106 7.90 -2.86 -1.68
N ASP A 107 7.01 -2.34 -2.53
CA ASP A 107 6.61 -2.96 -3.79
C ASP A 107 7.86 -3.42 -4.57
N ARG A 108 7.95 -4.71 -4.86
CA ARG A 108 8.92 -5.27 -5.80
C ARG A 108 8.22 -5.45 -7.14
N LEU A 109 8.86 -4.96 -8.20
CA LEU A 109 8.38 -5.11 -9.57
C LEU A 109 8.03 -6.57 -9.84
N GLY A 110 6.77 -6.81 -10.19
CA GLY A 110 6.29 -8.08 -10.71
C GLY A 110 5.45 -8.94 -9.77
N ASN A 111 5.38 -8.70 -8.44
CA ASN A 111 4.60 -9.59 -7.55
C ASN A 111 4.09 -9.03 -6.22
N ASN A 112 4.49 -7.83 -5.79
CA ASN A 112 4.07 -7.32 -4.49
C ASN A 112 3.38 -5.96 -4.69
N TYR A 113 2.06 -5.95 -4.64
CA TYR A 113 1.26 -4.74 -4.50
C TYR A 113 0.60 -4.78 -3.13
N ALA A 114 1.02 -3.88 -2.24
CA ALA A 114 0.57 -3.82 -0.86
C ALA A 114 -0.15 -2.47 -0.61
N PRO A 115 -1.49 -2.42 -0.63
CA PRO A 115 -2.22 -1.17 -0.40
C PRO A 115 -2.18 -0.75 1.07
N MET A 116 -1.29 0.19 1.39
CA MET A 116 -1.06 0.67 2.76
C MET A 116 -2.09 1.75 3.17
N ILE A 117 -3.11 1.35 3.94
CA ILE A 117 -4.14 2.26 4.47
C ILE A 117 -3.55 3.06 5.66
N GLY A 118 -3.77 4.38 5.69
CA GLY A 118 -3.29 5.22 6.80
C GLY A 118 -1.77 5.51 6.77
N VAL A 119 -1.09 5.16 5.68
CA VAL A 119 0.32 5.47 5.45
C VAL A 119 0.44 6.55 4.37
N TYR A 120 1.37 7.48 4.59
CA TYR A 120 1.56 8.66 3.75
C TYR A 120 3.03 8.83 3.41
N TRP A 121 3.32 9.35 2.22
CA TRP A 121 4.63 9.89 1.88
C TRP A 121 4.83 11.21 2.61
N TYR A 122 5.91 11.29 3.38
CA TYR A 122 6.28 12.49 4.12
C TYR A 122 6.69 13.59 3.15
N ASN A 123 5.92 14.68 3.15
CA ASN A 123 6.23 15.86 2.35
C ASN A 123 5.85 17.14 3.09
N PRO A 124 6.73 17.67 3.95
CA PRO A 124 6.48 18.94 4.62
C PRO A 124 6.52 20.10 3.61
N GLU A 125 5.88 21.22 3.96
CA GLU A 125 5.85 22.40 3.10
C GLU A 125 7.27 22.84 2.69
N GLY A 126 7.42 23.22 1.42
CA GLY A 126 8.69 23.66 0.86
C GLY A 126 9.72 22.57 0.58
N SER A 127 9.43 21.29 0.90
CA SER A 127 10.37 20.18 0.67
C SER A 127 10.11 19.38 -0.60
N ASN A 128 9.04 19.68 -1.36
CA ASN A 128 8.75 19.15 -2.70
C ASN A 128 9.12 17.66 -2.96
N GLY A 129 8.84 16.76 -2.00
CA GLY A 129 9.10 15.33 -2.17
C GLY A 129 10.57 14.92 -2.02
N MET A 130 11.40 15.75 -1.38
CA MET A 130 12.82 15.49 -1.10
C MET A 130 13.06 14.24 -0.25
N PHE A 131 12.08 13.79 0.52
CA PHE A 131 12.22 12.67 1.45
C PHE A 131 11.47 11.43 0.96
N ARG A 132 12.15 10.29 0.95
CA ARG A 132 11.53 8.98 0.70
C ARG A 132 11.20 8.29 2.03
N MET A 133 10.33 8.93 2.81
CA MET A 133 9.92 8.46 4.13
C MET A 133 8.42 8.20 4.16
N ALA A 134 8.02 7.04 4.67
CA ALA A 134 6.63 6.73 4.96
C ALA A 134 6.32 7.11 6.42
N VAL A 135 5.17 7.76 6.62
CA VAL A 135 4.72 8.24 7.94
C VAL A 135 3.25 7.92 8.14
N THR A 136 2.84 7.90 9.41
CA THR A 136 1.44 7.79 9.83
C THR A 136 0.99 9.09 10.48
N LYS A 137 -0.32 9.37 10.45
CA LYS A 137 -0.88 10.50 11.19
C LYS A 137 -1.22 10.07 12.61
N LYS A 138 -1.04 10.97 13.57
CA LYS A 138 -1.42 10.73 14.97
C LYS A 138 -2.92 10.41 15.12
N GLU A 139 -3.76 11.00 14.26
CA GLU A 139 -5.21 10.77 14.21
C GLU A 139 -5.58 9.35 13.76
N ASP A 140 -4.71 8.74 12.93
CA ASP A 140 -4.92 7.39 12.40
C ASP A 140 -4.45 6.31 13.38
N ALA A 141 -3.58 6.66 14.35
CA ALA A 141 -3.11 5.79 15.42
C ALA A 141 -4.19 5.56 16.49
N LYS A 142 -5.20 4.76 16.14
CA LYS A 142 -6.27 4.36 17.07
C LYS A 142 -5.78 3.23 17.98
N GLN A 143 -6.06 3.34 19.29
CA GLN A 143 -6.10 2.18 20.18
C GLN A 143 -7.45 1.51 19.99
N TYR A 144 -7.45 0.24 19.57
CA TYR A 144 -8.65 -0.57 19.36
C TYR A 144 -8.93 -1.45 20.56
#